data_AF-A0A937TCR4-F1
#
_entry.id   AF-A0A937TCR4-F1
#
_cell.length_a   1.000
_cell.length_b   1.000
_cell.length_c   1.000
_cell.angle_alpha   90.00
_cell.angle_beta   90.00
_cell.angle_gamma   90.00
#
_symmetry.space_group_name_H-M   'P 1'
#
loop_
_entity.id
_entity.type
_entity.pdbx_description
1 polymer ?
#
loop_
_entity_poly.entity_id
_entity_poly.type
_entity_poly.pdbx_seq_one_letter_code
_entity_poly.pdbx_strand_id
1 'polypeptide(L)'
;MPKTAKHLEAQARYIYNPEIEVCPHCNEPLRARRYYQWRKTVQHLEGAVYVVSQARECINPQCEHQGRHYTSAAVQMITVPKCTYGLDVIAQVGWWRDKEHLNREQIHTRLREHGIQISEREVDHLYARYQVLMGC
;
A
#
# COMPACT_ATOMS: atom_id res chain seq x y z
N MET A 1 -19.14 9.72 15.91
CA MET A 1 -17.87 10.11 16.55
C MET A 1 -17.05 10.94 15.57
N PRO A 2 -16.49 12.09 15.98
CA PRO A 2 -15.65 12.90 15.10
C PRO A 2 -14.40 12.12 14.67
N LYS A 3 -13.94 12.33 13.44
CA LYS A 3 -12.70 11.72 12.94
C LYS A 3 -11.52 12.40 13.64
N THR A 4 -10.86 11.69 14.55
CA THR A 4 -9.58 12.14 15.10
C THR A 4 -8.51 12.02 14.02
N ALA A 5 -7.76 13.09 13.76
CA ALA A 5 -6.62 13.03 12.86
C ALA A 5 -5.57 12.07 13.41
N LYS A 6 -5.02 11.21 12.55
CA LYS A 6 -3.91 10.32 12.93
C LYS A 6 -2.62 11.14 12.95
N HIS A 7 -1.88 11.07 14.03
CA HIS A 7 -0.57 11.70 14.16
C HIS A 7 0.49 10.62 13.94
N LEU A 8 0.88 10.40 12.68
CA LEU A 8 1.83 9.36 12.31
C LEU A 8 3.21 9.96 12.07
N GLU A 9 4.18 9.59 12.90
CA GLU A 9 5.58 9.86 12.66
C GLU A 9 6.15 8.77 11.75
N ALA A 10 6.51 9.15 10.53
CA ALA A 10 7.11 8.21 9.58
C ALA A 10 8.56 7.97 9.95
N GLN A 11 8.90 6.73 10.31
CA GLN A 11 10.25 6.32 10.70
C GLN A 11 11.24 6.35 9.52
N ALA A 12 10.73 6.11 8.31
CA ALA A 12 11.51 6.10 7.09
C ALA A 12 10.71 6.62 5.89
N ARG A 13 11.43 7.03 4.85
CA ARG A 13 10.86 7.43 3.55
C ARG A 13 11.43 6.55 2.45
N TYR A 14 10.54 5.90 1.70
CA TYR A 14 10.89 5.04 0.57
C TYR A 14 10.30 5.58 -0.73
N ILE A 15 11.14 5.68 -1.76
CA ILE A 15 10.73 6.04 -3.12
C ILE A 15 10.94 4.82 -4.00
N TYR A 16 9.84 4.28 -4.50
CA TYR A 16 9.85 3.11 -5.36
C TYR A 16 9.78 3.54 -6.82
N ASN A 17 10.84 3.21 -7.55
CA ASN A 17 10.89 3.30 -9.01
C ASN A 17 10.56 1.92 -9.61
N PRO A 18 10.02 1.87 -10.83
CA PRO A 18 9.75 0.60 -11.49
C PRO A 18 11.06 -0.16 -11.71
N GLU A 19 11.03 -1.47 -11.47
CA GLU A 19 12.16 -2.38 -11.66
C GLU A 19 12.51 -2.53 -13.14
N ILE A 20 11.58 -2.16 -14.04
CA ILE A 20 11.79 -2.14 -15.48
C ILE A 20 12.33 -0.79 -15.95
N GLU A 21 13.40 -0.85 -16.74
CA GLU A 21 14.10 0.33 -17.26
C GLU A 21 13.82 0.60 -18.74
N VAL A 22 13.44 -0.43 -19.48
CA VAL A 22 13.09 -0.36 -20.90
C VAL A 22 11.63 -0.76 -21.12
N CYS A 23 11.03 -0.23 -22.18
CA CYS A 23 9.67 -0.59 -22.55
C CYS A 23 9.63 -2.06 -22.99
N PRO A 24 8.79 -2.92 -22.39
CA PRO A 24 8.71 -4.33 -22.77
C PRO A 24 8.17 -4.56 -24.19
N HIS A 25 7.71 -3.51 -24.87
CA HIS A 25 7.13 -3.61 -26.21
C HIS A 25 8.02 -3.05 -27.32
N CYS A 26 8.78 -1.97 -27.07
CA CYS A 26 9.66 -1.36 -28.08
C CYS A 26 11.14 -1.30 -27.67
N ASN A 27 11.47 -1.79 -26.47
CA ASN A 27 12.82 -1.83 -25.91
C ASN A 27 13.52 -0.46 -25.72
N GLU A 28 12.83 0.66 -25.97
CA GLU A 28 13.34 2.01 -25.69
C GLU A 28 13.38 2.29 -24.17
N PRO A 29 14.34 3.10 -23.69
CA PRO A 29 14.41 3.49 -22.28
C PRO A 29 13.13 4.19 -21.82
N LEU A 30 12.60 3.74 -20.67
CA LEU A 30 11.48 4.38 -20.01
C LEU A 30 11.94 5.65 -19.30
N ARG A 31 11.14 6.71 -19.38
CA ARG A 31 11.41 7.97 -18.69
C ARG A 31 10.67 8.02 -17.37
N ALA A 32 11.36 8.38 -16.29
CA ALA A 32 10.71 8.67 -15.01
C ALA A 32 9.73 9.84 -15.15
N ARG A 33 8.51 9.67 -14.64
CA ARG A 33 7.52 10.75 -14.63
C ARG A 33 7.94 11.84 -13.68
N ARG A 34 7.62 13.09 -14.05
CA ARG A 34 7.90 14.28 -13.23
C ARG A 34 7.12 14.31 -11.92
N TYR A 35 5.96 13.66 -11.88
CA TYR A 35 5.07 13.62 -10.73
C TYR A 35 4.97 12.20 -10.17
N TYR A 36 4.89 12.11 -8.85
CA TYR A 36 4.59 10.85 -8.17
C TYR A 36 3.18 10.40 -8.51
N GLN A 37 3.02 9.10 -8.78
CA GLN A 37 1.71 8.51 -9.05
C GLN A 37 0.84 8.57 -7.80
N TRP A 38 1.44 8.27 -6.64
CA TRP A 38 0.84 8.47 -5.33
C TRP A 38 1.92 8.55 -4.25
N ARG A 39 1.56 9.16 -3.12
CA ARG A 39 2.37 9.21 -1.91
C ARG A 39 1.47 9.19 -0.69
N LYS A 40 1.85 8.42 0.34
CA LYS A 40 1.09 8.33 1.59
C LYS A 40 1.94 7.73 2.70
N THR A 41 1.60 8.06 3.94
CA THR A 41 2.10 7.33 5.11
C THR A 41 1.33 6.02 5.25
N VAL A 42 2.04 4.90 5.37
CA VAL A 42 1.50 3.56 5.55
C VAL A 42 1.90 3.07 6.93
N GLN A 43 0.93 2.60 7.71
CA GLN A 43 1.18 1.97 9.01
C GLN A 43 1.42 0.48 8.82
N HIS A 44 2.60 0.02 9.22
CA HIS A 44 2.98 -1.39 9.37
C HIS A 44 2.97 -1.76 10.85
N LEU A 45 3.00 -3.07 11.16
CA LEU A 45 3.07 -3.58 12.54
C LEU A 45 4.30 -3.07 13.30
N GLU A 46 5.41 -2.80 12.59
CA GLU A 46 6.66 -2.30 13.17
C GLU A 46 6.77 -0.77 13.17
N GLY A 47 5.83 -0.07 12.52
CA GLY A 47 5.88 1.39 12.44
C GLY A 47 5.28 1.99 11.18
N ALA A 48 5.14 3.31 11.19
CA ALA A 48 4.69 4.04 10.02
C ALA A 48 5.86 4.41 9.11
N VAL A 49 5.67 4.30 7.79
CA VAL A 49 6.65 4.69 6.78
C VAL A 49 6.00 5.57 5.71
N TYR A 50 6.76 6.52 5.15
CA TYR A 50 6.29 7.38 4.07
C TYR A 50 6.66 6.78 2.72
N VAL A 51 5.65 6.38 1.95
CA VAL A 51 5.83 5.63 0.70
C VAL A 51 5.47 6.51 -0.48
N VAL A 52 6.34 6.50 -1.49
CA VAL A 52 6.16 7.20 -2.75
C VAL A 52 6.26 6.20 -3.90
N SER A 53 5.24 6.16 -4.76
CA SER A 53 5.28 5.46 -6.05
C SER A 53 5.63 6.45 -7.15
N GLN A 54 6.79 6.26 -7.78
CA GLN A 54 7.16 6.97 -9.00
C GLN A 54 7.00 6.02 -10.18
N ALA A 55 6.20 6.41 -11.17
CA ALA A 55 6.04 5.63 -12.39
C ALA A 55 7.08 6.06 -13.44
N ARG A 56 7.39 5.15 -14.36
CA ARG A 56 8.09 5.45 -15.61
C ARG A 56 7.11 5.29 -16.79
N GLU A 57 7.37 5.96 -17.90
CA GLU A 57 6.52 5.91 -19.10
C GLU A 57 7.34 5.73 -20.37
N CYS A 58 6.76 5.06 -21.37
CA CYS A 58 7.35 4.97 -22.70
C CYS A 58 7.14 6.30 -23.43
N ILE A 59 8.22 6.94 -23.89
CA ILE A 59 8.14 8.22 -24.61
C ILE A 59 8.33 8.07 -26.12
N ASN A 60 8.61 6.86 -26.61
CA ASN A 60 8.83 6.60 -28.03
C ASN A 60 7.52 6.83 -28.82
N PRO A 61 7.46 7.81 -29.74
CA PRO A 61 6.28 8.10 -30.54
C PRO A 61 5.90 7.00 -31.54
N GLN A 62 6.82 6.08 -31.84
CA GLN A 62 6.57 4.94 -32.73
C GLN A 62 6.03 3.71 -31.97
N CYS A 63 5.94 3.75 -30.64
CA CYS A 63 5.43 2.65 -29.84
C CYS A 63 3.92 2.79 -29.64
N GLU A 64 3.16 1.73 -29.92
CA GLU A 64 1.71 1.67 -29.62
C GLU A 64 1.40 1.88 -28.12
N HIS A 65 2.39 1.68 -27.26
CA HIS A 65 2.31 1.89 -25.82
C HIS A 65 2.96 3.20 -25.35
N GLN A 66 3.13 4.19 -26.24
CA GLN A 66 3.55 5.53 -25.83
C GLN A 66 2.63 6.06 -24.71
N GLY A 67 3.23 6.65 -23.67
CA GLY A 67 2.52 7.15 -22.50
C GLY A 67 2.04 6.08 -21.51
N ARG A 68 2.22 4.78 -21.81
CA ARG A 68 1.87 3.72 -20.84
C ARG A 68 2.73 3.83 -19.59
N HIS A 69 2.07 3.84 -18.43
CA HIS A 69 2.73 3.92 -17.14
C HIS A 69 3.14 2.53 -16.64
N TYR A 70 4.35 2.45 -16.12
CA TYR A 70 4.89 1.29 -15.43
C TYR A 70 5.21 1.69 -14.00
N THR A 71 4.79 0.87 -13.05
CA THR A 71 4.91 1.12 -11.61
C THR A 71 5.70 -0.01 -10.98
N SER A 72 6.38 0.28 -9.87
CA SER A 72 7.08 -0.75 -9.11
C SER A 72 6.15 -1.89 -8.71
N ALA A 73 6.61 -3.13 -8.88
CA ALA A 73 5.96 -4.28 -8.28
C ALA A 73 6.12 -4.25 -6.75
N ALA A 74 7.30 -3.87 -6.26
CA ALA A 74 7.57 -3.78 -4.83
C ALA A 74 6.62 -2.80 -4.10
N VAL A 75 6.31 -1.64 -4.70
CA VAL A 75 5.38 -0.68 -4.05
C VAL A 75 3.95 -1.20 -3.95
N GLN A 76 3.55 -2.10 -4.86
CA GLN A 76 2.22 -2.73 -4.83
C GLN A 76 2.10 -3.75 -3.69
N MET A 77 3.22 -4.32 -3.25
CA MET A 77 3.29 -5.20 -2.09
C MET A 77 3.28 -4.46 -0.75
N ILE A 78 3.32 -3.12 -0.75
CA ILE A 78 3.30 -2.35 0.50
C ILE A 78 1.87 -2.20 1.03
N THR A 79 0.91 -1.86 0.17
CA THR A 79 -0.48 -1.61 0.59
C THR A 79 -1.43 -1.63 -0.60
N VAL A 80 -2.71 -1.90 -0.35
CA VAL A 80 -3.74 -1.86 -1.39
C VAL A 80 -4.20 -0.43 -1.73
N PRO A 81 -4.85 -0.20 -2.89
CA PRO A 81 -5.43 1.08 -3.25
C PRO A 81 -6.37 1.62 -2.16
N LYS A 82 -6.33 2.95 -1.95
CA LYS A 82 -7.17 3.66 -0.95
C LYS A 82 -7.04 3.11 0.49
N CYS A 83 -5.92 2.49 0.83
CA CYS A 83 -5.56 2.04 2.17
C CYS A 83 -4.28 2.73 2.66
N THR A 84 -4.20 3.00 3.97
CA THR A 84 -3.02 3.55 4.66
C THR A 84 -2.44 2.55 5.65
N TYR A 85 -2.81 1.28 5.54
CA TYR A 85 -2.30 0.16 6.33
C TYR A 85 -1.58 -0.80 5.41
N GLY A 86 -0.46 -1.33 5.88
CA GLY A 86 0.35 -2.27 5.12
C GLY A 86 -0.36 -3.59 4.89
N LEU A 87 0.14 -4.37 3.92
CA LEU A 87 -0.34 -5.73 3.69
C LEU A 87 -0.13 -6.63 4.91
N ASP A 88 0.93 -6.42 5.68
CA ASP A 88 1.21 -7.07 6.96
C ASP A 88 0.07 -6.84 7.98
N VAL A 89 -0.39 -5.61 8.15
CA VAL A 89 -1.51 -5.30 9.05
C VAL A 89 -2.81 -5.93 8.56
N ILE A 90 -3.07 -5.88 7.24
CA ILE A 90 -4.27 -6.50 6.64
C ILE A 90 -4.26 -8.02 6.85
N ALA A 91 -3.13 -8.67 6.57
CA ALA A 91 -2.95 -10.10 6.77
C ALA A 91 -3.08 -10.50 8.23
N GLN A 92 -2.53 -9.71 9.16
CA GLN A 92 -2.61 -9.97 10.60
C GLN A 92 -4.05 -9.89 11.12
N VAL A 93 -4.83 -8.92 10.65
CA VAL A 93 -6.27 -8.83 10.96
C VAL A 93 -7.01 -10.07 10.47
N GLY A 94 -6.75 -10.51 9.24
CA GLY A 94 -7.32 -11.73 8.68
C GLY A 94 -6.96 -12.97 9.48
N TRP A 95 -5.69 -13.14 9.82
CA TRP A 95 -5.19 -14.25 10.63
C TRP A 95 -5.88 -14.30 12.00
N TRP A 96 -5.91 -13.17 12.73
CA TRP A 96 -6.55 -13.11 14.05
C TRP A 96 -8.05 -13.40 13.99
N ARG A 97 -8.73 -13.00 12.90
CA ARG A 97 -10.16 -13.24 12.72
C ARG A 97 -10.47 -14.69 12.36
N ASP A 98 -9.73 -15.27 11.41
CA ASP A 98 -10.03 -16.59 10.84
C ASP A 98 -9.40 -17.75 11.63
N LYS A 99 -8.22 -17.54 12.22
CA LYS A 99 -7.46 -18.60 12.92
C LYS A 99 -7.57 -18.50 14.44
N GLU A 100 -7.60 -17.29 14.98
CA GLU A 100 -7.70 -17.06 16.43
C GLU A 100 -9.12 -16.68 16.88
N HIS A 101 -10.06 -16.51 15.93
CA HIS A 101 -11.46 -16.18 16.18
C HIS A 101 -11.68 -14.93 17.04
N LEU A 102 -10.73 -13.98 17.00
CA LEU A 102 -10.84 -12.75 17.77
C LEU A 102 -11.99 -11.89 17.24
N ASN A 103 -12.69 -11.25 18.17
CA ASN A 103 -13.71 -10.26 17.84
C ASN A 103 -13.08 -8.92 17.44
N ARG A 104 -13.90 -8.01 16.90
CA ARG A 104 -13.45 -6.69 16.42
C ARG A 104 -12.73 -5.88 17.50
N GLU A 105 -13.26 -5.86 18.71
CA GLU A 105 -12.72 -5.11 19.85
C GLU A 105 -11.37 -5.67 20.31
N GLN A 106 -11.24 -6.99 20.34
CA GLN A 106 -9.98 -7.68 20.65
C GLN A 106 -8.90 -7.36 19.62
N ILE A 107 -9.24 -7.43 18.32
CA ILE A 107 -8.31 -7.07 17.24
C ILE A 107 -7.93 -5.59 17.33
N HIS A 108 -8.91 -4.72 17.56
CA HIS A 108 -8.68 -3.28 17.71
C HIS A 108 -7.70 -2.98 18.86
N THR A 109 -7.94 -3.56 20.03
CA THR A 109 -7.07 -3.44 21.21
C THR A 109 -5.65 -3.91 20.89
N ARG A 110 -5.51 -5.10 20.28
CA ARG A 110 -4.20 -5.69 19.96
C ARG A 110 -3.42 -4.87 18.92
N LEU A 111 -4.10 -4.30 17.92
CA LEU A 111 -3.47 -3.37 16.98
C LEU A 111 -2.99 -2.09 17.68
N ARG A 112 -3.77 -1.57 18.63
CA ARG A 112 -3.39 -0.39 19.41
C ARG A 112 -2.17 -0.65 20.30
N GLU A 113 -2.05 -1.85 20.86
CA GLU A 113 -0.84 -2.29 21.59
C GLU A 113 0.41 -2.31 20.71
N HIS A 114 0.26 -2.59 19.41
CA HIS A 114 1.33 -2.47 18.41
C HIS A 114 1.54 -1.01 17.92
N GLY A 115 0.92 -0.03 18.56
CA GLY A 115 1.05 1.39 18.19
C GLY A 115 0.27 1.80 16.93
N ILE A 116 -0.56 0.91 16.36
CA ILE A 116 -1.35 1.21 15.17
C ILE A 116 -2.51 2.15 15.52
N GLN A 117 -2.53 3.32 14.90
CA GLN A 117 -3.65 4.24 15.01
C GLN A 117 -4.79 3.81 14.09
N ILE A 118 -5.78 3.16 14.67
CA ILE A 118 -6.94 2.60 13.97
C ILE A 118 -8.22 2.76 14.80
N SER A 119 -9.35 2.90 14.12
CA SER A 119 -10.69 2.82 14.71
C SER A 119 -11.26 1.40 14.59
N GLU A 120 -12.16 1.00 15.47
CA GLU A 120 -12.84 -0.31 15.35
C GLU A 120 -13.47 -0.54 13.97
N ARG A 121 -14.12 0.48 13.40
CA ARG A 121 -14.73 0.38 12.06
C ARG A 121 -13.68 0.09 10.98
N GLU A 122 -12.47 0.62 11.11
CA GLU A 122 -11.40 0.32 10.16
C GLU A 122 -10.95 -1.14 10.25
N VAL A 123 -11.05 -1.79 11.41
CA VAL A 123 -10.78 -3.24 11.54
C VAL A 123 -11.68 -4.04 10.61
N ASP A 124 -13.00 -3.75 10.61
CA ASP A 124 -13.96 -4.41 9.71
C ASP A 124 -13.60 -4.15 8.23
N HIS A 125 -13.19 -2.93 7.88
CA HIS A 125 -12.75 -2.61 6.52
C HIS A 125 -11.43 -3.31 6.12
N LEU A 126 -10.51 -3.52 7.05
CA LEU A 126 -9.27 -4.26 6.79
C LEU A 126 -9.56 -5.75 6.61
N TYR A 127 -10.46 -6.31 7.42
CA TYR A 127 -10.89 -7.70 7.26
C TYR A 127 -11.58 -7.93 5.92
N ALA A 128 -12.49 -7.03 5.50
CA ALA A 128 -13.12 -7.12 4.18
C ALA A 128 -12.09 -7.08 3.03
N ARG A 129 -11.02 -6.29 3.14
CA ARG A 129 -9.93 -6.27 2.15
C ARG A 129 -9.15 -7.58 2.14
N TYR A 130 -8.84 -8.12 3.32
CA TYR A 130 -8.20 -9.43 3.44
C TYR A 130 -9.05 -10.52 2.76
N GLN A 131 -10.37 -10.54 2.98
CA GLN A 131 -11.27 -11.51 2.33
C GLN A 131 -11.22 -11.42 0.81
N VAL A 132 -11.16 -10.22 0.24
CA VAL A 132 -10.99 -10.03 -1.22
C VAL A 132 -9.64 -10.57 -1.69
N LEU A 133 -8.56 -10.33 -0.96
CA LEU A 133 -7.23 -10.83 -1.30
C LEU A 133 -7.11 -12.36 -1.23
N MET A 134 -7.88 -13.00 -0.35
CA MET A 134 -7.92 -14.47 -0.21
C MET A 134 -8.95 -15.16 -1.12
N GLY A 135 -9.88 -14.39 -1.70
CA GLY A 135 -10.94 -14.92 -2.56
C GLY A 135 -10.57 -14.99 -4.05
N CYS A 136 -9.34 -14.64 -4.42
CA CYS A 136 -8.77 -14.81 -5.75
C CYS A 136 -7.94 -16.09 -5.82
#